data_AF-A0A8T0UUY7-F1
#
_entry.id   AF-A0A8T0UUY7-F1
#
_cell.length_a   1.000
_cell.length_b   1.000
_cell.length_c   1.000
_cell.angle_alpha   90.00
_cell.angle_beta   90.00
_cell.angle_gamma   90.00
#
_symmetry.space_group_name_H-M   'P 1'
#
loop_
_entity.id
_entity.type
_entity.pdbx_description
1 polymer ?
#
loop_
_entity_poly.entity_id
_entity_poly.type
_entity_poly.pdbx_seq_one_letter_code
_entity_poly.pdbx_strand_id
1 'polypeptide(L)'
;MWNVDEDVRLMSAWIEHSTDSTCGADKGGGQYWGEVVETYNKTTPPLRRRSAKQCKDRWHKINKLTDLFECAYVKARRVFTSGYSNEQWIAAAHKFYLNDNKDNKDVVGPFMLTEVWKICRDVPKWKTYN
;
A
#
# COMPACT_ATOMS: atom_id res chain seq x y z
N MET A 1 14.68 8.23 -5.61
CA MET A 1 13.42 7.60 -6.06
C MET A 1 13.06 6.44 -5.13
N TRP A 2 11.79 6.04 -5.03
CA TRP A 2 11.37 4.81 -4.32
C TRP A 2 11.31 3.63 -5.28
N ASN A 3 11.62 2.42 -4.83
CA ASN A 3 11.46 1.18 -5.63
C ASN A 3 10.50 0.19 -4.95
N VAL A 4 10.13 -0.87 -5.67
CA VAL A 4 9.15 -1.86 -5.20
C VAL A 4 9.60 -2.50 -3.87
N ASP A 5 10.88 -2.87 -3.74
CA ASP A 5 11.39 -3.48 -2.51
C ASP A 5 11.33 -2.53 -1.31
N GLU A 6 11.59 -1.24 -1.51
CA GLU A 6 11.43 -0.22 -0.47
C GLU A 6 9.97 -0.02 -0.11
N ASP A 7 9.05 -0.06 -1.08
CA ASP A 7 7.61 0.07 -0.82
C ASP A 7 7.08 -1.13 -0.04
N VAL A 8 7.47 -2.35 -0.42
CA VAL A 8 7.13 -3.59 0.31
C VAL A 8 7.70 -3.53 1.72
N ARG A 9 8.96 -3.11 1.90
CA ARG A 9 9.58 -2.99 3.23
C ARG A 9 8.86 -1.95 4.10
N LEU A 10 8.55 -0.78 3.53
CA LEU A 10 7.84 0.28 4.24
C LEU A 10 6.45 -0.19 4.69
N MET A 11 5.71 -0.83 3.80
CA MET A 11 4.36 -1.30 4.13
C MET A 11 4.39 -2.48 5.11
N SER A 12 5.38 -3.37 5.02
CA SER A 12 5.56 -4.45 6.00
C SER A 12 5.85 -3.89 7.40
N ALA A 13 6.78 -2.93 7.50
CA ALA A 13 7.08 -2.22 8.75
C ALA A 13 5.85 -1.48 9.28
N TRP A 14 5.08 -0.82 8.41
CA TRP A 14 3.84 -0.18 8.82
C TRP A 14 2.82 -1.20 9.36
N ILE A 15 2.61 -2.34 8.68
CA ILE A 15 1.67 -3.39 9.09
C ILE A 15 2.04 -3.92 10.49
N GLU A 16 3.32 -4.25 10.71
CA GLU A 16 3.85 -4.74 11.99
C GLU A 16 3.46 -3.82 13.16
N HIS A 17 3.76 -2.52 13.02
CA HIS A 17 3.46 -1.53 14.07
C HIS A 17 1.99 -1.11 14.10
N SER A 18 1.23 -1.32 13.02
CA SER A 18 -0.19 -0.98 12.95
C SER A 18 -1.10 -2.03 13.61
N THR A 19 -0.69 -3.30 13.61
CA THR A 19 -1.47 -4.45 14.10
C THR A 19 -1.16 -4.82 15.55
N ASP A 20 -0.08 -4.26 16.11
CA ASP A 20 0.25 -4.44 17.52
C ASP A 20 -0.77 -3.73 18.43
N SER A 21 -1.65 -4.53 19.04
CA SER A 21 -2.65 -4.08 20.01
C SER A 21 -2.05 -3.45 21.29
N THR A 22 -0.76 -3.69 21.58
CA THR A 22 -0.07 -3.03 22.70
C THR A 22 0.40 -1.62 22.36
N CYS A 23 0.38 -1.24 21.07
CA CYS A 23 0.56 0.13 20.60
C CYS A 23 -0.76 0.93 20.61
N GLY A 24 -1.77 0.44 21.35
CA GLY A 24 -3.11 1.00 21.44
C GLY A 24 -3.14 2.45 21.94
N ALA A 25 -3.85 3.28 21.17
CA ALA A 25 -4.44 4.58 21.49
C ALA A 25 -3.54 5.76 21.96
N ASP A 26 -2.42 5.54 22.65
CA ASP A 26 -1.71 6.62 23.38
C ASP A 26 -0.33 7.00 22.80
N LYS A 27 0.17 6.32 21.76
CA LYS A 27 1.39 6.76 21.09
C LYS A 27 1.08 7.98 20.21
N GLY A 28 1.55 9.16 20.62
CA GLY A 28 1.48 10.36 19.79
C GLY A 28 2.05 10.06 18.39
N GLY A 29 1.42 10.59 17.33
CA GLY A 29 1.71 10.21 15.95
C GLY A 29 3.19 10.33 15.53
N GLY A 30 4.00 11.13 16.24
CA GLY A 30 5.46 11.18 16.06
C GLY A 30 6.20 9.92 16.53
N GLN A 31 5.79 9.32 17.66
CA GLN A 31 6.39 8.10 18.19
C GLN A 31 6.09 6.90 17.29
N TYR A 32 4.86 6.80 16.80
CA TYR A 32 4.44 5.75 15.87
C TYR A 32 5.30 5.70 14.59
N TRP A 33 5.47 6.84 13.92
CA TRP A 33 6.29 6.90 12.72
C TRP A 33 7.78 6.71 13.00
N GLY A 34 8.23 6.98 14.23
CA GLY A 34 9.56 6.65 14.73
C GLY A 34 9.85 5.15 14.68
N GLU A 35 8.94 4.34 15.22
CA GLU A 35 9.07 2.87 15.26
C GLU A 35 9.01 2.23 13.87
N VAL A 36 8.10 2.74 13.01
CA VAL A 36 7.99 2.31 11.61
C VAL A 36 9.29 2.61 10.85
N VAL A 37 9.84 3.82 10.99
CA VAL A 37 11.07 4.19 10.26
C VAL A 37 12.30 3.47 10.79
N GLU A 38 12.36 3.21 12.09
CA GLU A 38 13.41 2.39 12.69
C GLU A 38 13.39 1.00 12.07
N THR A 39 12.22 0.36 12.05
CA THR A 39 12.02 -0.99 11.48
C THR A 39 12.36 -1.04 9.99
N TYR A 40 11.88 -0.06 9.22
CA TYR A 40 12.28 0.09 7.81
C TYR A 40 13.81 0.21 7.66
N ASN A 41 14.47 1.00 8.50
CA ASN A 41 15.91 1.27 8.37
C ASN A 41 16.81 0.13 8.89
N LYS A 42 16.31 -0.79 9.74
CA LYS A 42 17.07 -1.93 10.29
C LYS A 42 17.72 -2.79 9.20
N THR A 43 16.99 -3.09 8.13
CA THR A 43 17.46 -3.90 7.00
C THR A 43 17.79 -3.07 5.77
N THR A 44 17.90 -1.75 5.90
CA THR A 44 18.12 -0.84 4.75
C THR A 44 19.57 -0.37 4.72
N PRO A 45 20.27 -0.50 3.56
CA PRO A 45 21.62 0.02 3.39
C PRO A 45 21.71 1.52 3.73
N PRO A 46 22.82 2.02 4.31
CA PRO A 46 22.93 3.40 4.77
C PRO A 46 22.48 4.46 3.75
N LEU A 47 22.85 4.30 2.47
CA LEU A 47 22.50 5.21 1.38
C LEU A 47 21.02 5.19 0.96
N ARG A 48 20.24 4.23 1.45
CA ARG A 48 18.81 4.05 1.12
C ARG A 48 17.91 4.28 2.33
N ARG A 49 18.47 4.62 3.50
CA ARG A 49 17.71 4.96 4.70
C ARG A 49 16.84 6.18 4.47
N ARG A 50 15.71 6.23 5.16
CA ARG A 50 14.69 7.28 5.01
C ARG A 50 14.39 7.93 6.36
N SER A 51 13.94 9.17 6.32
CA SER A 51 13.39 9.87 7.48
C SER A 51 11.92 9.50 7.70
N ALA A 52 11.42 9.70 8.92
CA ALA A 52 10.02 9.46 9.25
C ALA A 52 9.06 10.23 8.31
N LYS A 53 9.40 11.47 7.96
CA LYS A 53 8.64 12.28 7.00
C LYS A 53 8.61 11.65 5.62
N GLN A 54 9.75 11.20 5.09
CA GLN A 54 9.81 10.54 3.78
C GLN A 54 8.98 9.26 3.74
N CYS A 55 9.05 8.44 4.81
CA CYS A 55 8.25 7.23 4.94
C CYS A 55 6.76 7.54 5.01
N LYS A 56 6.36 8.52 5.82
CA LYS A 56 4.96 8.94 5.95
C LYS A 56 4.38 9.47 4.64
N ASP A 57 5.10 10.38 3.96
CA ASP A 57 4.68 10.94 2.68
C ASP A 57 4.52 9.83 1.62
N ARG A 58 5.45 8.86 1.61
CA ARG A 58 5.37 7.71 0.71
C ARG A 58 4.19 6.81 1.05
N TRP A 59 3.96 6.52 2.33
CA TRP A 59 2.85 5.69 2.79
C TRP A 59 1.49 6.27 2.38
N HIS A 60 1.29 7.58 2.55
CA HIS A 60 0.05 8.24 2.10
C HIS A 60 -0.17 8.06 0.60
N LYS A 61 0.89 8.18 -0.20
CA LYS A 61 0.82 7.94 -1.65
C LYS A 61 0.52 6.48 -1.96
N ILE A 62 1.17 5.52 -1.29
CA ILE A 62 0.91 4.09 -1.49
C ILE A 62 -0.56 3.78 -1.19
N ASN A 63 -1.07 4.20 -0.02
CA ASN A 63 -2.45 3.92 0.38
C ASN A 63 -3.45 4.45 -0.65
N LYS A 64 -3.29 5.69 -1.09
CA LYS A 64 -4.16 6.28 -2.11
C LYS A 64 -4.17 5.45 -3.39
N LEU A 65 -3.01 5.02 -3.88
CA LEU A 65 -2.93 4.23 -5.12
C LEU A 65 -3.48 2.81 -4.92
N THR A 66 -3.23 2.18 -3.78
CA THR A 66 -3.73 0.84 -3.47
C THR A 66 -5.25 0.81 -3.27
N ASP A 67 -5.84 1.88 -2.75
CA ASP A 67 -7.29 2.01 -2.59
C ASP A 67 -8.00 2.11 -3.95
N LEU A 68 -7.48 2.96 -4.84
CA LEU A 68 -7.95 3.04 -6.23
C LEU A 68 -7.84 1.69 -6.95
N PHE A 69 -6.77 0.93 -6.69
CA PHE A 69 -6.60 -0.40 -7.26
C PHE A 69 -7.57 -1.43 -6.66
N GLU A 70 -7.86 -1.37 -5.36
CA GLU A 70 -8.89 -2.22 -4.73
C GLU A 70 -10.27 -1.94 -5.32
N CYS A 71 -10.63 -0.68 -5.56
CA CYS A 71 -11.86 -0.32 -6.26
C CYS A 71 -11.93 -0.97 -7.65
N ALA A 72 -10.83 -0.92 -8.42
CA ALA A 72 -10.72 -1.54 -9.73
C ALA A 72 -10.80 -3.08 -9.66
N TYR A 73 -10.22 -3.70 -8.63
CA TYR A 73 -10.28 -5.13 -8.39
C TYR A 73 -11.68 -5.61 -7.99
N VAL A 74 -12.35 -4.89 -7.10
CA VAL A 74 -13.76 -5.15 -6.73
C VAL A 74 -14.66 -5.02 -7.95
N LYS A 75 -14.43 -4.01 -8.81
CA LYS A 75 -15.12 -3.87 -10.10
C LYS A 75 -14.86 -5.07 -11.00
N ALA A 76 -13.60 -5.52 -11.13
CA ALA A 76 -13.26 -6.71 -11.92
C ALA A 76 -13.99 -7.97 -11.44
N ARG A 77 -14.07 -8.20 -10.13
CA ARG A 77 -14.81 -9.32 -9.55
C ARG A 77 -16.32 -9.25 -9.77
N ARG A 78 -16.88 -8.04 -9.84
CA ARG A 78 -18.31 -7.84 -10.11
C ARG A 78 -18.65 -8.08 -11.58
N VAL A 79 -17.78 -7.63 -12.50
CA VAL A 79 -17.98 -7.74 -13.95
C VAL A 79 -17.69 -9.16 -14.45
N PHE A 80 -16.59 -9.75 -13.98
CA PHE A 80 -16.14 -11.08 -14.39
C PHE A 80 -16.38 -12.07 -13.25
N THR A 81 -17.47 -12.84 -13.36
CA THR A 81 -17.92 -13.76 -12.31
C THR A 81 -17.41 -15.19 -12.55
N SER A 82 -18.15 -16.22 -12.14
CA SER A 82 -17.72 -17.63 -12.07
C SER A 82 -16.85 -18.09 -13.25
N GLY A 83 -15.74 -18.76 -12.94
CA GLY A 83 -14.78 -19.28 -13.94
C GLY A 83 -13.52 -18.43 -14.11
N TYR A 84 -13.46 -17.23 -13.52
CA TYR A 84 -12.25 -16.42 -13.49
C TYR A 84 -11.38 -16.73 -12.27
N SER A 85 -10.08 -16.85 -12.51
CA SER A 85 -9.05 -16.95 -11.48
C SER A 85 -8.72 -15.58 -10.87
N ASN A 86 -8.10 -15.60 -9.69
CA ASN A 86 -7.62 -14.38 -9.03
C ASN A 86 -6.63 -13.59 -9.91
N GLU A 87 -5.77 -14.27 -10.67
CA GLU A 87 -4.82 -13.63 -11.59
C GLU A 87 -5.53 -12.91 -12.73
N GLN A 88 -6.60 -13.50 -13.28
CA GLN A 88 -7.40 -12.86 -14.32
C GLN A 88 -8.14 -11.63 -13.78
N TRP A 89 -8.62 -11.66 -12.54
CA TRP A 89 -9.20 -10.48 -11.90
C TRP A 89 -8.18 -9.38 -11.66
N ILE A 90 -6.96 -9.72 -11.21
CA ILE A 90 -5.87 -8.75 -11.07
C ILE A 90 -5.54 -8.12 -12.44
N ALA A 91 -5.42 -8.94 -13.49
CA ALA A 91 -5.15 -8.44 -14.84
C ALA A 91 -6.26 -7.50 -15.35
N ALA A 92 -7.53 -7.80 -15.06
CA ALA A 92 -8.65 -6.92 -15.36
C ALA A 92 -8.62 -5.63 -14.52
N ALA A 93 -8.27 -5.72 -13.24
CA ALA A 93 -8.14 -4.58 -12.34
C ALA A 93 -7.10 -3.57 -12.84
N HIS A 94 -5.97 -4.01 -13.38
CA HIS A 94 -4.98 -3.12 -14.00
C HIS A 94 -5.57 -2.29 -15.14
N LYS A 95 -6.46 -2.87 -15.95
CA LYS A 95 -7.15 -2.14 -17.03
C LYS A 95 -8.17 -1.15 -16.48
N PHE A 96 -8.99 -1.56 -15.53
CA PHE A 96 -9.98 -0.66 -14.91
C PHE A 96 -9.31 0.49 -14.17
N TYR A 97 -8.24 0.24 -13.42
CA TYR A 97 -7.48 1.25 -12.70
C TYR A 97 -7.02 2.37 -13.63
N LEU A 98 -6.44 2.04 -14.79
CA LEU A 98 -5.99 3.03 -15.76
C LEU A 98 -7.17 3.79 -16.39
N ASN A 99 -8.17 3.05 -16.86
CA ASN A 99 -9.30 3.65 -17.58
C ASN A 99 -10.13 4.59 -16.69
N ASP A 100 -10.38 4.18 -15.44
CA ASP A 100 -11.22 4.92 -14.49
C ASP A 100 -10.46 6.11 -13.86
N ASN A 101 -9.13 6.12 -13.91
CA ASN A 101 -8.29 7.18 -13.31
C ASN A 101 -7.47 7.98 -14.34
N LYS A 102 -7.82 7.95 -15.62
CA LYS A 102 -7.09 8.64 -16.69
C LYS A 102 -6.92 10.16 -16.48
N ASP A 103 -7.89 10.79 -15.81
CA ASP A 103 -7.90 12.23 -15.52
C ASP A 103 -7.35 12.54 -14.12
N ASN A 104 -6.94 11.52 -13.36
CA ASN A 104 -6.40 11.65 -12.02
C ASN A 104 -4.89 11.95 -12.08
N LYS A 105 -4.50 13.17 -11.68
CA LYS A 105 -3.11 13.65 -11.73
C LYS A 105 -2.13 12.81 -10.91
N ASP A 106 -2.61 12.06 -9.92
CA ASP A 106 -1.76 11.18 -9.11
C ASP A 106 -1.50 9.81 -9.78
N VAL A 107 -2.27 9.48 -10.83
CA VAL A 107 -2.15 8.25 -11.61
C VAL A 107 -1.50 8.56 -12.95
N VAL A 108 -0.17 8.43 -13.00
CA VAL A 108 0.64 8.81 -14.17
C VAL A 108 0.95 7.60 -15.08
N GLY A 109 0.45 6.41 -14.75
CA GLY A 109 0.75 5.20 -15.51
C GLY A 109 0.23 3.94 -14.85
N PRO A 110 0.71 2.76 -15.31
CA PRO A 110 0.29 1.48 -14.78
C PRO A 110 0.46 1.40 -13.27
N PHE A 111 -0.43 0.66 -12.61
CA PHE A 111 -0.28 0.36 -11.20
C PHE A 111 0.97 -0.53 -10.99
N MET A 112 1.94 -0.03 -10.22
CA MET A 112 3.23 -0.72 -9.97
C MET A 112 3.33 -1.32 -8.57
N LEU A 113 2.26 -1.23 -7.76
CA LEU A 113 2.26 -1.60 -6.34
C LEU A 113 1.47 -2.90 -6.09
N THR A 114 1.45 -3.82 -7.05
CA THR A 114 0.66 -5.07 -6.95
C THR A 114 1.09 -5.94 -5.78
N GLU A 115 2.39 -6.09 -5.54
CA GLU A 115 2.89 -6.87 -4.39
C GLU A 115 2.54 -6.21 -3.06
N VAL A 116 2.60 -4.87 -3.00
CA VAL A 116 2.18 -4.11 -1.83
C VAL A 116 0.68 -4.25 -1.58
N TRP A 117 -0.14 -4.18 -2.63
CA TRP A 117 -1.59 -4.37 -2.50
C TRP A 117 -1.93 -5.78 -2.01
N LYS A 118 -1.24 -6.82 -2.51
CA LYS A 118 -1.43 -8.21 -2.07
C LYS A 118 -1.16 -8.40 -0.57
N ILE A 119 -0.15 -7.74 0.00
CA ILE A 119 0.13 -7.84 1.44
C ILE A 119 -0.83 -7.00 2.29
N CYS A 120 -1.36 -5.89 1.76
CA CYS A 120 -2.19 -4.97 2.53
C CYS A 120 -3.68 -5.37 2.55
N ARG A 121 -4.18 -5.95 1.46
CA ARG A 121 -5.62 -6.19 1.25
C ARG A 121 -6.30 -7.08 2.29
N ASP A 122 -5.54 -7.93 2.97
CA ASP A 122 -6.04 -8.84 4.00
C ASP A 122 -5.82 -8.31 5.43
N VAL A 123 -5.15 -7.17 5.59
CA VAL A 123 -4.92 -6.54 6.89
C VAL A 123 -6.21 -5.84 7.36
N PRO A 124 -6.81 -6.24 8.49
CA PRO A 124 -8.09 -5.68 8.95
C PRO A 124 -8.06 -4.16 9.10
N LYS A 125 -6.95 -3.62 9.61
CA LYS A 125 -6.77 -2.18 9.82
C LYS A 125 -6.64 -1.40 8.52
N TRP A 126 -6.14 -2.01 7.45
CA TRP A 126 -6.06 -1.38 6.14
C TRP A 126 -7.46 -1.14 5.55
N LYS A 127 -8.40 -2.06 5.80
CA LYS A 127 -9.82 -1.90 5.42
C LYS A 127 -10.58 -0.86 6.25
N THR A 128 -10.02 -0.37 7.36
CA THR A 128 -10.64 0.69 8.18
C THR A 128 -10.12 2.09 7.86
N TYR A 129 -9.02 2.20 7.13
CA TYR A 129 -8.44 3.49 6.70
C TYR A 129 -8.92 3.94 5.32
N ASN A 130 -9.50 3.03 4.54
CA ASN A 130 -10.08 3.24 3.22
C ASN A 130 -11.57 2.88 3.26
#